data_AF-A0A968SLV9-F1
#
_entry.id   AF-A0A968SLV9-F1
#
_cell.length_a   1.000
_cell.length_b   1.000
_cell.length_c   1.000
_cell.angle_alpha   90.00
_cell.angle_beta   90.00
_cell.angle_gamma   90.00
#
_symmetry.space_group_name_H-M   'P 1'
#
loop_
_entity.id
_entity.type
_entity.pdbx_description
1 polymer ?
#
loop_
_entity_poly.entity_id
_entity_poly.type
_entity_poly.pdbx_seq_one_letter_code
_entity_poly.pdbx_strand_id
1 'polypeptide(L)'
;MTVLEKAMSTLQQLPIEKQREALNFIEFLVFQLSDRQVTTAEEVSLTKDKPTVSCYDLTKQWIGIADDLPDDLSVNHKYMEGYGE
;
A
#
# COMPACT_ATOMS: atom_id res chain seq x y z
N MET A 1 11.19 9.24 35.40
CA MET A 1 11.75 8.72 34.15
C MET A 1 10.86 9.10 33.01
N THR A 2 11.43 9.74 31.99
CA THR A 2 10.71 10.04 30.75
C THR A 2 10.54 8.76 29.92
N VAL A 3 9.57 8.75 29.02
CA VAL A 3 9.37 7.63 28.07
C VAL A 3 10.64 7.40 27.24
N LEU A 4 11.34 8.47 26.88
CA LEU A 4 12.57 8.44 26.10
C LEU A 4 13.73 7.81 26.87
N GLU A 5 13.92 8.18 28.15
CA GLU A 5 14.93 7.57 29.01
C GLU A 5 14.73 6.06 29.16
N LYS A 6 13.47 5.64 29.39
CA LYS A 6 13.14 4.21 29.50
C LYS A 6 13.39 3.48 28.19
N ALA A 7 12.98 4.05 27.06
CA ALA A 7 13.20 3.48 25.74
C ALA A 7 14.69 3.30 25.43
N MET A 8 15.50 4.34 25.69
CA MET A 8 16.96 4.29 25.46
C MET A 8 17.65 3.23 26.33
N SER A 9 17.28 3.14 27.62
CA SER A 9 17.81 2.11 28.51
C SER A 9 17.43 0.69 28.05
N THR A 10 16.19 0.49 27.57
CA THR A 10 15.76 -0.82 27.06
C THR A 10 16.44 -1.20 25.76
N LEU A 11 16.66 -0.24 24.84
CA LEU A 11 17.36 -0.48 23.57
C LEU A 11 18.82 -0.86 23.79
N GLN A 12 19.50 -0.21 24.75
CA GLN A 12 20.89 -0.52 25.10
C GLN A 12 21.07 -1.93 25.69
N GLN A 13 20.04 -2.49 26.32
CA GLN A 13 20.07 -3.84 26.90
C GLN A 13 19.76 -4.95 25.89
N LEU A 14 19.24 -4.60 24.70
CA LEU A 14 18.88 -5.57 23.68
C LEU A 14 20.08 -6.02 22.84
N PRO A 15 20.07 -7.25 22.32
CA PRO A 15 21.03 -7.69 21.29
C PRO A 15 20.98 -6.84 20.02
N ILE A 16 22.07 -6.80 19.27
CA ILE A 16 22.24 -5.97 18.06
C ILE A 16 21.14 -6.26 17.02
N GLU A 17 20.72 -7.53 16.89
CA GLU A 17 19.65 -7.93 15.97
C GLU A 17 18.31 -7.27 16.32
N LYS A 18 18.00 -7.21 17.62
CA LYS A 18 16.76 -6.59 18.13
C LYS A 18 16.82 -5.07 18.12
N GLN A 19 18.00 -4.48 18.26
CA GLN A 19 18.20 -3.05 18.06
C GLN A 19 17.91 -2.65 16.61
N ARG A 20 18.35 -3.47 15.63
CA ARG A 20 18.05 -3.23 14.20
C ARG A 20 16.57 -3.36 13.90
N GLU A 21 15.89 -4.35 14.47
CA GLU A 21 14.43 -4.50 14.34
C GLU A 21 13.68 -3.29 14.91
N ALA A 22 14.11 -2.78 16.07
CA ALA A 22 13.52 -1.56 16.65
C ALA A 22 13.75 -0.32 15.78
N LEU A 23 14.92 -0.20 15.15
CA LEU A 23 15.22 0.87 14.20
C LEU A 23 14.28 0.79 12.98
N ASN A 24 14.14 -0.39 12.38
CA ASN A 24 13.21 -0.61 11.26
C ASN A 24 11.76 -0.23 11.64
N PHE A 25 11.35 -0.54 12.87
CA PHE A 25 10.01 -0.17 13.36
C PHE A 25 9.84 1.34 13.52
N ILE A 26 10.86 2.04 14.03
CA ILE A 26 10.83 3.51 14.13
C ILE A 26 10.74 4.14 12.74
N GLU A 27 11.52 3.64 11.77
CA GLU A 27 11.43 4.09 10.37
C GLU A 27 10.03 3.86 9.79
N PHE A 28 9.43 2.71 10.05
CA PHE A 28 8.06 2.42 9.64
C PHE A 28 7.03 3.37 10.26
N LEU A 29 7.19 3.73 11.54
CA LEU A 29 6.32 4.73 12.19
C LEU A 29 6.48 6.12 11.56
N VAL A 30 7.71 6.52 11.25
CA VAL A 30 7.99 7.79 10.55
C VAL A 30 7.39 7.78 9.14
N PHE A 31 7.51 6.66 8.43
CA PHE A 31 6.89 6.47 7.12
C PHE A 31 5.36 6.60 7.19
N GLN A 32 4.70 5.91 8.14
CA GLN A 32 3.26 6.04 8.35
C GLN A 32 2.83 7.47 8.70
N LEU A 33 3.61 8.21 9.50
CA LEU A 33 3.33 9.60 9.80
C LEU A 33 3.51 10.52 8.60
N SER A 34 4.46 10.19 7.72
CA SER A 34 4.70 10.93 6.47
C SER A 34 3.57 10.68 5.46
N ASP A 35 3.12 9.43 5.34
CA ASP A 35 1.96 9.04 4.52
C ASP A 35 0.65 9.62 5.08
N ARG A 36 0.54 9.70 6.41
CA ARG A 36 -0.55 10.42 7.08
C ARG A 36 -0.50 11.91 6.88
N GLN A 37 0.64 12.55 6.68
CA GLN A 37 0.69 13.98 6.37
C GLN A 37 0.18 14.29 4.95
N VAL A 38 0.23 13.33 4.01
CA VAL A 38 -0.44 13.44 2.71
C VAL A 38 -1.97 13.33 2.85
N THR A 39 -2.47 12.58 3.84
CA THR A 39 -3.91 12.43 4.10
C THR A 39 -4.49 13.38 5.14
N THR A 40 -3.66 14.02 6.00
CA THR A 40 -4.11 14.97 7.03
C THR A 40 -4.21 16.41 6.50
N ALA A 41 -3.62 16.70 5.33
CA ALA A 41 -3.92 17.94 4.60
C ALA A 41 -5.31 17.93 3.92
N GLU A 42 -6.04 16.80 3.96
CA GLU A 42 -7.42 16.68 3.48
C GLU A 42 -8.46 16.71 4.62
N GLU A 43 -8.16 17.34 5.76
CA GLU A 43 -9.21 18.02 6.55
C GLU A 43 -9.58 19.36 5.90
N VAL A 44 -9.89 19.34 4.59
CA VAL A 44 -10.51 20.45 3.89
C VAL A 44 -11.69 19.89 3.11
N SER A 45 -12.89 20.26 3.60
CA SER A 45 -14.19 20.13 2.93
C SER A 45 -14.89 18.77 2.99
N LEU A 46 -15.65 18.58 4.08
CA LEU A 46 -16.80 17.65 4.20
C LEU A 46 -17.98 17.97 3.25
N THR A 47 -17.73 18.58 2.09
CA THR A 47 -18.77 18.88 1.08
C THR A 47 -18.16 18.84 -0.32
N LYS A 48 -18.22 17.67 -0.95
CA LYS A 48 -18.56 17.49 -2.38
C LYS A 48 -18.53 16.02 -2.69
N ASP A 49 -19.58 15.57 -3.38
CA ASP A 49 -19.76 14.26 -3.98
C ASP A 49 -18.42 13.63 -4.41
N LYS A 50 -17.82 12.79 -3.57
CA LYS A 50 -16.84 11.83 -4.05
C LYS A 50 -17.66 10.84 -4.87
N PRO A 51 -17.47 10.72 -6.19
CA PRO A 51 -18.16 9.68 -6.94
C PRO A 51 -17.84 8.36 -6.25
N THR A 52 -18.85 7.51 -6.09
CA THR A 52 -18.68 6.19 -5.48
C THR A 52 -17.80 5.39 -6.43
N VAL A 53 -16.48 5.48 -6.24
CA VAL A 53 -15.51 4.88 -7.14
C VAL A 53 -15.59 3.37 -6.94
N SER A 54 -16.01 2.65 -7.97
CA SER A 54 -16.06 1.19 -7.92
C SER A 54 -14.63 0.64 -7.89
N CYS A 55 -14.46 -0.57 -7.35
CA CYS A 55 -13.19 -1.29 -7.47
C CYS A 55 -12.71 -1.36 -8.94
N TYR A 56 -13.65 -1.46 -9.89
CA TYR A 56 -13.37 -1.39 -11.32
C TYR A 56 -12.67 -0.09 -11.74
N ASP A 57 -13.15 1.07 -11.28
CA ASP A 57 -12.62 2.37 -11.66
C ASP A 57 -11.19 2.59 -11.14
N LEU A 58 -10.88 2.04 -9.96
CA LEU A 58 -9.52 2.06 -9.39
C LEU A 58 -8.53 1.21 -10.22
N THR A 59 -9.00 0.08 -10.74
CA THR A 59 -8.17 -0.85 -11.51
C THR A 59 -8.12 -0.53 -13.01
N LYS A 60 -8.99 0.36 -13.51
CA LYS A 60 -9.13 0.65 -14.95
C LYS A 60 -7.82 1.06 -15.62
N GLN A 61 -6.99 1.84 -14.92
CA GLN A 61 -5.68 2.26 -15.43
C GLN A 61 -4.73 1.07 -15.65
N TRP A 62 -4.93 -0.05 -14.96
CA TRP A 62 -4.08 -1.24 -15.02
C TRP A 62 -4.57 -2.29 -16.02
N ILE A 63 -5.77 -2.11 -16.57
CA ILE A 63 -6.32 -2.98 -17.61
C ILE A 63 -5.50 -2.75 -18.89
N GLY A 64 -4.79 -3.77 -19.36
CA GLY A 64 -3.98 -3.70 -20.58
C GLY A 64 -2.58 -3.08 -20.41
N ILE A 65 -2.07 -2.87 -19.18
CA ILE A 65 -0.70 -2.35 -18.94
C ILE A 65 0.41 -3.38 -19.27
N ALA A 66 0.06 -4.65 -19.44
CA ALA A 66 1.07 -5.65 -19.73
C ALA A 66 1.47 -5.58 -21.22
N ASP A 67 2.50 -4.79 -21.51
CA ASP A 67 3.06 -4.58 -22.86
C ASP A 67 3.54 -5.89 -23.53
N ASP A 68 3.86 -6.92 -22.73
CA ASP A 68 4.31 -8.24 -23.20
C ASP A 68 3.18 -9.28 -23.28
N LEU A 69 1.93 -8.90 -22.98
CA LEU A 69 0.78 -9.79 -23.15
C LEU A 69 0.12 -9.61 -24.51
N PRO A 70 -0.47 -10.69 -25.06
CA PRO A 70 -1.29 -10.62 -26.26
C PRO A 70 -2.44 -9.61 -26.10
N ASP A 71 -2.61 -8.74 -27.09
CA ASP A 71 -3.66 -7.70 -27.13
C ASP A 71 -5.08 -8.27 -27.00
N ASP A 72 -5.28 -9.51 -27.48
CA ASP A 72 -6.54 -10.20 -27.43
C ASP A 72 -6.39 -11.67 -27.01
N LEU A 73 -7.53 -12.30 -26.75
CA LEU A 73 -7.58 -13.70 -26.33
C LEU A 73 -7.52 -14.66 -27.53
N SER A 74 -7.24 -14.17 -28.74
CA SER A 74 -7.16 -15.00 -29.96
C SER A 74 -6.00 -15.99 -29.91
N VAL A 75 -4.94 -15.65 -29.18
CA VAL A 75 -3.80 -16.56 -28.97
C VAL A 75 -4.09 -17.66 -27.95
N ASN A 76 -5.15 -17.51 -27.14
CA ASN A 76 -5.58 -18.55 -26.22
C ASN A 76 -6.61 -19.44 -26.93
N HIS A 77 -6.11 -20.46 -27.63
CA HIS A 77 -6.95 -21.44 -28.34
C HIS A 77 -7.98 -22.14 -27.46
N LYS A 78 -7.80 -22.14 -26.13
CA LYS A 78 -8.74 -22.72 -25.17
C LYS A 78 -9.80 -21.72 -24.67
N TYR A 79 -9.68 -20.44 -24.99
CA TYR A 79 -10.55 -19.40 -24.42
C TYR A 79 -12.03 -19.56 -24.81
N MET A 80 -12.30 -20.06 -26.02
CA MET A 80 -13.66 -20.26 -26.54
C MET A 80 -14.10 -21.73 -26.49
N GLU A 81 -13.33 -22.61 -25.86
CA GLU A 81 -13.67 -24.04 -25.75
C GLU A 81 -14.91 -24.20 -24.84
N GLY A 82 -15.97 -24.82 -25.37
CA GLY A 82 -17.25 -25.02 -24.66
C GLY A 82 -18.20 -23.83 -24.65
N TYR A 83 -17.90 -22.74 -25.37
CA TYR A 83 -18.82 -21.60 -25.48
C TYR A 83 -19.92 -21.89 -26.51
N GLY A 84 -21.16 -22.06 -26.05
CA GLY A 84 -22.32 -22.33 -26.92
C GLY A 84 -22.71 -23.82 -27.07
N GLU A 85 -22.16 -24.69 -26.23
CA GLU A 85 -22.68 -26.06 -26.00
C GLU A 85 -23.85 -26.08 -25.00
#